data_AF-A0A6V7JFX7-F1
#
_entry.id   AF-A0A6V7JFX7-F1
#
_cell.length_a   1.000
_cell.length_b   1.000
_cell.length_c   1.000
_cell.angle_alpha   90.00
_cell.angle_beta   90.00
_cell.angle_gamma   90.00
#
_symmetry.space_group_name_H-M   'P 1'
#
loop_
_entity.id
_entity.type
_entity.pdbx_description
1 polymer ?
#
loop_
_entity_poly.entity_id
_entity_poly.type
_entity_poly.pdbx_seq_one_letter_code
_entity_poly.pdbx_strand_id
1 'polypeptide(L)'
;TVEDLEARCKEAGIEIVTRQSFLSDPADAVRNLRRQDARIIVGLFYVVAARRVLCEVYLQNLYGKSYVWFFIGWYEDNWFEINLDKEGISCTKEQMREAAEGHLTTEALMWNQNNDTTISGMTSEDFRQRLNQLLKEDGYDIDNDRYPEGYQEAPLAYDAVWSVAL
;
A
#
# COMPACT_ATOMS: atom_id res chain seq x y z
N THR A 1 -3.80 -10.63 -9.30
CA THR A 1 -2.47 -10.51 -9.95
C THR A 1 -2.59 -9.55 -11.14
N VAL A 2 -1.50 -9.17 -11.81
CA VAL A 2 -1.57 -8.34 -13.04
C VAL A 2 -2.43 -9.01 -14.12
N GLU A 3 -2.33 -10.32 -14.27
CA GLU A 3 -3.10 -11.10 -15.25
C GLU A 3 -4.61 -11.07 -14.97
N ASP A 4 -5.02 -11.15 -13.70
CA ASP A 4 -6.44 -11.02 -13.32
C ASP A 4 -6.96 -9.60 -13.61
N LEU A 5 -6.15 -8.56 -13.36
CA LEU A 5 -6.51 -7.18 -13.69
C LEU A 5 -6.68 -7.01 -15.21
N GLU A 6 -5.74 -7.52 -16.01
CA GLU A 6 -5.81 -7.51 -17.47
C GLU A 6 -7.10 -8.20 -17.99
N ALA A 7 -7.44 -9.37 -17.43
CA ALA A 7 -8.66 -10.09 -17.79
C ALA A 7 -9.92 -9.30 -17.47
N ARG A 8 -10.03 -8.74 -16.26
CA ARG A 8 -11.19 -7.96 -15.82
C ARG A 8 -11.34 -6.64 -16.58
N CYS A 9 -10.23 -5.95 -16.87
CA CYS A 9 -10.26 -4.75 -17.71
C CYS A 9 -10.83 -5.08 -19.09
N LYS A 10 -10.37 -6.17 -19.71
CA LYS A 10 -10.87 -6.61 -21.01
C LYS A 10 -12.36 -6.93 -21.00
N GLU A 11 -12.85 -7.64 -19.97
CA GLU A 11 -14.29 -7.91 -19.79
C GLU A 11 -15.12 -6.63 -19.64
N ALA A 12 -14.56 -5.63 -18.96
CA ALA A 12 -15.18 -4.32 -18.78
C ALA A 12 -15.02 -3.37 -19.99
N GLY A 13 -14.38 -3.80 -21.08
CA GLY A 13 -14.11 -2.96 -22.25
C GLY A 13 -13.05 -1.87 -22.01
N ILE A 14 -12.18 -2.05 -21.01
CA ILE A 14 -11.05 -1.18 -20.69
C ILE A 14 -9.79 -1.77 -21.32
N GLU A 15 -9.10 -0.98 -22.15
CA GLU A 15 -7.84 -1.37 -22.80
C GLU A 15 -6.63 -0.89 -22.00
N ILE A 16 -5.65 -1.78 -21.82
CA ILE A 16 -4.36 -1.44 -21.20
C ILE A 16 -3.38 -1.04 -22.31
N VAL A 17 -3.08 0.25 -22.37
CA VAL A 17 -2.25 0.86 -23.44
C VAL A 17 -0.78 0.48 -23.37
N THR A 18 -0.23 0.27 -22.17
CA THR A 18 1.16 -0.11 -21.99
C THR A 18 1.38 -0.83 -20.68
N ARG A 19 2.33 -1.76 -20.66
CA ARG A 19 2.82 -2.45 -19.47
C ARG A 19 4.30 -2.17 -19.32
N GLN A 20 4.70 -1.74 -18.13
CA GLN A 20 6.10 -1.53 -17.77
C GLN A 20 6.44 -2.41 -16.57
N SER A 21 7.64 -2.98 -16.57
CA SER A 21 8.16 -3.81 -15.49
C SER A 21 9.62 -3.46 -15.24
N PHE A 22 10.06 -3.57 -14.00
CA PHE A 22 11.43 -3.35 -13.59
C PHE A 22 11.80 -4.34 -12.49
N LEU A 23 13.11 -4.62 -12.33
CA LEU A 23 13.61 -5.49 -11.26
C LEU A 23 14.13 -4.68 -10.06
N SER A 24 14.89 -3.62 -10.31
CA SER A 24 15.59 -2.85 -9.26
C SER A 24 15.52 -1.33 -9.47
N ASP A 25 15.77 -0.88 -10.70
CA ASP A 25 15.72 0.53 -11.10
C ASP A 25 14.46 0.81 -11.95
N PRO A 26 13.52 1.66 -11.46
CA PRO A 26 12.30 1.99 -12.18
C PRO A 26 12.46 3.11 -13.23
N ALA A 27 13.63 3.75 -13.35
CA ALA A 27 13.76 4.99 -14.12
C ALA A 27 13.35 4.86 -15.60
N ASP A 28 13.77 3.80 -16.29
CA ASP A 28 13.36 3.56 -17.68
C ASP A 28 11.87 3.24 -17.82
N ALA A 29 11.32 2.46 -16.88
CA ALA A 29 9.89 2.13 -16.85
C ALA A 29 9.05 3.41 -16.71
N VAL A 30 9.39 4.29 -15.76
CA VAL A 30 8.67 5.55 -15.53
C VAL A 30 8.86 6.53 -16.70
N ARG A 31 10.06 6.64 -17.28
CA ARG A 31 10.30 7.42 -18.50
C ARG A 31 9.43 6.95 -19.67
N ASN A 32 9.24 5.65 -19.82
CA ASN A 32 8.39 5.11 -20.87
C ASN A 32 6.91 5.42 -20.66
N LEU A 33 6.41 5.40 -19.42
CA LEU A 33 5.03 5.83 -19.11
C LEU A 33 4.78 7.27 -19.58
N ARG A 34 5.74 8.18 -19.31
CA ARG A 34 5.69 9.56 -19.80
C ARG A 34 5.66 9.65 -21.33
N ARG A 35 6.51 8.88 -22.01
CA ARG A 35 6.57 8.87 -23.48
C ARG A 35 5.28 8.38 -24.13
N GLN A 36 4.56 7.48 -23.45
CA GLN A 36 3.27 6.95 -23.89
C GLN A 36 2.07 7.84 -23.48
N ASP A 37 2.33 8.99 -22.85
CA ASP A 37 1.31 9.89 -22.29
C ASP A 37 0.31 9.18 -21.36
N ALA A 38 0.80 8.23 -20.56
CA ALA A 38 -0.06 7.52 -19.60
C ALA A 38 -0.58 8.47 -18.53
N ARG A 39 -1.92 8.53 -18.35
CA ARG A 39 -2.60 9.44 -17.40
C ARG A 39 -3.15 8.72 -16.17
N ILE A 40 -3.55 7.47 -16.30
CA ILE A 40 -4.01 6.61 -15.21
C ILE A 40 -3.01 5.47 -15.11
N ILE A 41 -2.35 5.36 -13.95
CA ILE A 41 -1.26 4.40 -13.74
C ILE A 41 -1.58 3.54 -12.52
N VAL A 42 -1.43 2.22 -12.66
CA VAL A 42 -1.60 1.26 -11.57
C VAL A 42 -0.23 0.70 -11.19
N GLY A 43 0.23 1.03 -9.98
CA GLY A 43 1.50 0.59 -9.41
C GLY A 43 1.34 -0.68 -8.58
N LEU A 44 2.02 -1.75 -9.00
CA LEU A 44 1.98 -3.06 -8.33
C LEU A 44 3.40 -3.49 -7.95
N PHE A 45 3.83 -3.09 -6.77
CA PHE A 45 5.17 -3.36 -6.22
C PHE A 45 5.11 -3.33 -4.69
N TYR A 46 6.22 -3.64 -4.02
CA TYR A 46 6.34 -3.49 -2.56
C TYR A 46 6.82 -2.08 -2.19
N VAL A 47 6.65 -1.70 -0.92
CA VAL A 47 6.87 -0.33 -0.41
C VAL A 47 8.28 0.24 -0.72
N VAL A 48 9.33 -0.58 -0.69
CA VAL A 48 10.70 -0.16 -1.05
C VAL A 48 10.80 0.26 -2.51
N ALA A 49 10.23 -0.54 -3.41
CA ALA A 49 10.18 -0.22 -4.83
C ALA A 49 9.23 0.96 -5.09
N ALA A 50 8.15 1.10 -4.30
CA ALA A 50 7.23 2.21 -4.38
C ALA A 50 7.92 3.56 -4.15
N ARG A 51 8.82 3.66 -3.16
CA ARG A 51 9.53 4.92 -2.88
C ARG A 51 10.47 5.30 -4.03
N ARG A 52 11.14 4.32 -4.63
CA ARG A 52 11.98 4.54 -5.82
C ARG A 52 11.15 5.01 -7.01
N VAL A 53 10.02 4.35 -7.27
CA VAL A 53 9.09 4.75 -8.34
C VAL A 53 8.59 6.17 -8.09
N LEU A 54 8.18 6.50 -6.87
CA LEU A 54 7.64 7.81 -6.54
C LEU A 54 8.67 8.94 -6.72
N CYS A 55 9.94 8.69 -6.39
CA CYS A 55 11.01 9.64 -6.70
C CYS A 55 11.16 9.86 -8.21
N GLU A 56 11.09 8.80 -9.03
CA GLU A 56 11.09 8.93 -10.49
C GLU A 56 9.83 9.63 -11.01
N VAL A 57 8.67 9.42 -10.39
CA VAL A 57 7.42 10.15 -10.72
C VAL A 57 7.61 11.65 -10.55
N TYR A 58 8.24 12.07 -9.45
CA TYR A 58 8.61 13.47 -9.24
C TYR A 58 9.57 13.95 -10.34
N LEU A 59 10.69 13.25 -10.56
CA LEU A 59 11.73 13.65 -11.53
C LEU A 59 11.20 13.72 -12.97
N GLN A 60 10.19 12.92 -13.32
CA GLN A 60 9.57 12.91 -14.64
C GLN A 60 8.34 13.82 -14.76
N ASN A 61 7.93 14.54 -13.71
CA ASN A 61 6.70 15.34 -13.65
C ASN A 61 5.44 14.53 -14.04
N LEU A 62 5.31 13.31 -13.50
CA LEU A 62 4.15 12.43 -13.69
C LEU A 62 3.16 12.49 -12.53
N TYR A 63 2.99 13.66 -11.92
CA TYR A 63 2.10 13.91 -10.80
C TYR A 63 1.28 15.20 -11.01
N GLY A 64 0.33 15.46 -10.11
CA GLY A 64 -0.55 16.62 -10.19
C GLY A 64 -1.81 16.38 -11.03
N LYS A 65 -2.50 17.47 -11.41
CA LYS A 65 -3.90 17.44 -11.89
C LYS A 65 -4.19 16.57 -13.12
N SER A 66 -3.17 16.22 -13.90
CA SER A 66 -3.33 15.46 -15.14
C SER A 66 -2.99 13.97 -15.00
N TYR A 67 -2.62 13.52 -13.79
CA TYR A 67 -2.21 12.13 -13.55
C TYR A 67 -2.90 11.56 -12.31
N VAL A 68 -3.30 10.30 -12.40
CA VAL A 68 -3.83 9.54 -11.26
C VAL A 68 -3.00 8.28 -11.09
N TRP A 69 -2.47 8.09 -9.89
CA TRP A 69 -1.76 6.89 -9.49
C TRP A 69 -2.62 6.05 -8.55
N PHE A 70 -2.71 4.77 -8.85
CA PHE A 70 -3.22 3.76 -7.93
C PHE A 70 -2.04 3.02 -7.31
N PHE A 71 -1.92 3.07 -5.99
CA PHE A 71 -1.01 2.24 -5.22
C PHE A 71 -1.79 1.19 -4.41
N ILE A 72 -1.07 0.23 -3.85
CA ILE A 72 -1.66 -0.75 -2.93
C ILE A 72 -1.80 -0.11 -1.55
N GLY A 73 -2.93 -0.34 -0.87
CA GLY A 73 -3.27 0.35 0.38
C GLY A 73 -2.69 -0.23 1.66
N TRP A 74 -2.00 -1.36 1.63
CA TRP A 74 -1.43 -1.98 2.84
C TRP A 74 -0.09 -1.37 3.29
N TYR A 75 0.43 -0.35 2.60
CA TYR A 75 1.62 0.35 3.05
C TYR A 75 1.33 1.14 4.33
N GLU A 76 2.35 1.29 5.17
CA GLU A 76 2.22 2.07 6.40
C GLU A 76 1.94 3.55 6.10
N ASP A 77 1.27 4.22 7.03
CA ASP A 77 1.05 5.65 6.93
C ASP A 77 2.38 6.41 6.80
N ASN A 78 2.42 7.38 5.88
CA ASN A 78 3.61 8.17 5.57
C ASN A 78 4.81 7.34 5.06
N TRP A 79 4.57 6.15 4.49
CA TRP A 79 5.61 5.28 3.92
C TRP A 79 6.57 5.98 2.95
N PHE A 80 6.12 7.04 2.26
CA PHE A 80 6.90 7.78 1.26
C PHE A 80 7.88 8.81 1.86
N GLU A 81 7.84 9.05 3.18
CA GLU A 81 8.73 10.00 3.86
C GLU A 81 9.85 9.31 4.66
N ILE A 82 9.75 8.00 4.85
CA ILE A 82 10.65 7.23 5.70
C ILE A 82 11.70 6.48 4.87
N ASN A 83 12.81 6.13 5.51
CA ASN A 83 13.89 5.30 4.95
C ASN A 83 14.58 5.83 3.66
N LEU A 84 14.30 7.07 3.22
CA LEU A 84 14.87 7.64 1.99
C LEU A 84 16.41 7.54 1.94
N ASP A 85 17.09 7.97 3.00
CA ASP A 85 18.56 7.93 3.10
C ASP A 85 19.10 6.48 3.10
N LYS A 86 18.42 5.57 3.82
CA LYS A 86 18.82 4.16 3.93
C LYS A 86 18.68 3.43 2.59
N GLU A 87 17.70 3.83 1.80
CA GLU A 87 17.40 3.22 0.50
C GLU A 87 18.12 3.88 -0.68
N GLY A 88 18.89 4.95 -0.41
CA GLY A 88 19.63 5.70 -1.42
C GLY A 88 18.74 6.51 -2.37
N ILE A 89 17.59 6.99 -1.88
CA ILE A 89 16.64 7.76 -2.67
C ILE A 89 17.07 9.23 -2.70
N SER A 90 17.24 9.78 -3.90
CA SER A 90 17.75 11.15 -4.09
C SER A 90 16.73 12.26 -3.82
N CYS A 91 15.43 11.94 -3.81
CA CYS A 91 14.37 12.93 -3.61
C CYS A 91 14.23 13.32 -2.14
N THR A 92 13.89 14.59 -1.86
CA THR A 92 13.58 15.06 -0.50
C THR A 92 12.17 14.64 -0.08
N LYS A 93 11.87 14.71 1.23
CA LYS A 93 10.52 14.40 1.75
C LYS A 93 9.45 15.28 1.11
N GLU A 94 9.75 16.55 0.87
CA GLU A 94 8.83 17.51 0.25
C GLU A 94 8.52 17.10 -1.21
N GLN A 95 9.53 16.67 -1.95
CA GLN A 95 9.37 16.17 -3.33
C GLN A 95 8.55 14.88 -3.36
N MET A 96 8.79 13.99 -2.41
CA MET A 96 8.03 12.74 -2.26
C MET A 96 6.55 13.02 -1.92
N ARG A 97 6.27 13.94 -0.99
CA ARG A 97 4.90 14.38 -0.68
C ARG A 97 4.21 14.95 -1.92
N GLU A 98 4.89 15.80 -2.67
CA GLU A 98 4.32 16.42 -3.87
C GLU A 98 3.97 15.38 -4.94
N ALA A 99 4.83 14.37 -5.13
CA ALA A 99 4.55 13.28 -6.06
C ALA A 99 3.49 12.29 -5.56
N ALA A 100 3.35 12.11 -4.25
CA ALA A 100 2.31 11.28 -3.65
C ALA A 100 0.93 11.94 -3.69
N GLU A 101 0.85 13.27 -3.79
CA GLU A 101 -0.40 14.01 -3.63
C GLU A 101 -1.50 13.52 -4.59
N GLY A 102 -2.66 13.17 -4.04
CA GLY A 102 -3.83 12.77 -4.82
C GLY A 102 -3.79 11.35 -5.39
N HIS A 103 -2.83 10.50 -4.99
CA HIS A 103 -2.89 9.09 -5.32
C HIS A 103 -4.09 8.39 -4.64
N LEU A 104 -4.56 7.32 -5.27
CA LEU A 104 -5.60 6.46 -4.75
C LEU A 104 -4.98 5.15 -4.26
N THR A 105 -5.54 4.60 -3.19
CA THR A 105 -5.19 3.28 -2.69
C THR A 105 -6.42 2.40 -2.61
N THR A 106 -6.19 1.10 -2.70
CA THR A 106 -7.22 0.09 -2.41
C THR A 106 -6.64 -0.97 -1.50
N GLU A 107 -7.43 -1.37 -0.51
CA GLU A 107 -7.11 -2.41 0.46
C GLU A 107 -8.36 -3.22 0.80
N ALA A 108 -8.16 -4.37 1.43
CA ALA A 108 -9.26 -5.17 1.97
C ALA A 108 -9.42 -4.84 3.46
N LEU A 109 -10.67 -4.72 3.91
CA LEU A 109 -10.96 -4.61 5.33
C LEU A 109 -10.77 -5.98 5.99
N MET A 110 -9.76 -6.07 6.86
CA MET A 110 -9.45 -7.30 7.61
C MET A 110 -10.19 -7.41 8.94
N TRP A 111 -10.76 -6.30 9.41
CA TRP A 111 -11.47 -6.19 10.67
C TRP A 111 -12.96 -6.08 10.43
N ASN A 112 -13.75 -6.92 11.11
CA ASN A 112 -15.21 -6.79 11.08
C ASN A 112 -15.63 -5.43 11.66
N GLN A 113 -16.52 -4.73 10.97
CA GLN A 113 -17.04 -3.42 11.35
C GLN A 113 -18.25 -3.51 12.29
N ASN A 114 -18.85 -4.70 12.41
CA ASN A 114 -19.94 -4.95 13.35
C ASN A 114 -19.40 -5.26 14.75
N ASN A 115 -20.22 -5.01 15.76
CA ASN A 115 -19.90 -5.33 17.16
C ASN A 115 -20.45 -6.70 17.61
N ASP A 116 -20.47 -7.67 16.70
CA ASP A 116 -21.00 -8.99 16.96
C ASP A 116 -19.96 -9.85 17.69
N THR A 117 -20.41 -10.69 18.63
CA THR A 117 -19.55 -11.64 19.33
C THR A 117 -19.21 -12.82 18.42
N THR A 118 -17.92 -13.15 18.31
CA THR A 118 -17.42 -14.26 17.47
C THR A 118 -17.39 -15.59 18.23
N ILE A 119 -16.98 -16.68 17.56
CA ILE A 119 -16.82 -18.02 18.17
C ILE A 119 -15.85 -18.05 19.36
N SER A 120 -14.89 -17.12 19.39
CA SER A 120 -13.94 -16.96 20.49
C SER A 120 -14.57 -16.40 21.77
N GLY A 121 -15.81 -15.92 21.71
CA GLY A 121 -16.46 -15.17 22.78
C GLY A 121 -16.05 -13.69 22.85
N MET A 122 -15.20 -13.21 21.93
CA MET A 122 -14.78 -11.81 21.82
C MET A 122 -15.43 -11.12 20.62
N THR A 123 -15.66 -9.81 20.73
CA THR A 123 -15.92 -8.92 19.59
C THR A 123 -14.60 -8.52 18.91
N SER A 124 -14.68 -7.89 17.73
CA SER A 124 -13.49 -7.31 17.07
C SER A 124 -12.85 -6.20 17.92
N GLU A 125 -13.64 -5.47 18.70
CA GLU A 125 -13.13 -4.43 19.60
C GLU A 125 -12.36 -5.02 20.78
N ASP A 126 -12.89 -6.08 21.40
CA ASP A 126 -12.21 -6.77 22.50
C ASP A 126 -10.85 -7.31 22.05
N PHE A 127 -10.80 -7.91 20.85
CA PHE A 127 -9.55 -8.38 20.26
C PHE A 127 -8.57 -7.23 20.01
N ARG A 128 -9.04 -6.10 19.45
CA ARG A 128 -8.22 -4.91 19.20
C ARG A 128 -7.61 -4.35 20.49
N GLN A 129 -8.42 -4.19 21.53
CA GLN A 129 -7.95 -3.69 22.83
C GLN A 129 -6.91 -4.61 23.44
N ARG A 130 -7.16 -5.94 23.38
CA ARG A 130 -6.21 -6.93 23.86
C ARG A 130 -4.89 -6.90 23.09
N LEU A 131 -4.93 -6.83 21.76
CA LEU A 131 -3.73 -6.74 20.93
C LEU A 131 -2.95 -5.46 21.22
N ASN A 132 -3.63 -4.32 21.28
CA ASN A 132 -3.00 -3.03 21.57
C ASN A 132 -2.31 -3.01 22.93
N GLN A 133 -2.91 -3.63 23.95
CA GLN A 133 -2.28 -3.74 25.25
C GLN A 133 -0.96 -4.53 25.19
N LEU A 134 -0.96 -5.67 24.49
CA LEU A 134 0.26 -6.49 24.31
C LEU A 134 1.35 -5.74 23.52
N LEU A 135 0.97 -5.01 22.48
CA LEU A 135 1.92 -4.21 21.69
C LEU A 135 2.51 -3.05 22.49
N LYS A 136 1.73 -2.41 23.35
CA LYS A 136 2.24 -1.38 24.28
C LYS A 136 3.24 -1.96 25.27
N GLU A 137 2.98 -3.15 25.80
CA GLU A 137 3.90 -3.87 26.68
C GLU A 137 5.22 -4.24 25.98
N ASP A 138 5.16 -4.50 24.67
CA ASP A 138 6.34 -4.77 23.82
C ASP A 138 7.05 -3.49 23.33
N GLY A 139 6.55 -2.31 23.72
CA GLY A 139 7.20 -1.02 23.47
C GLY A 139 6.76 -0.28 22.20
N TYR A 140 5.68 -0.70 21.55
CA TYR A 140 5.10 0.02 20.41
C TYR A 140 4.30 1.25 20.84
N ASP A 141 4.38 2.31 20.03
CA ASP A 141 3.77 3.63 20.29
C ASP A 141 2.32 3.70 19.76
N ILE A 142 1.49 2.78 20.23
CA ILE A 142 0.10 2.62 19.77
C ILE A 142 -0.75 3.86 20.07
N ASP A 143 -0.44 4.61 21.14
CA ASP A 143 -1.19 5.81 21.52
C ASP A 143 -1.02 6.98 20.54
N ASN A 144 0.00 6.93 19.65
CA ASN A 144 0.21 7.91 18.58
C ASN A 144 -0.03 7.28 17.19
N ASP A 145 -0.88 6.26 17.12
CA ASP A 145 -1.25 5.56 15.87
C ASP A 145 -0.04 4.96 15.12
N ARG A 146 1.02 4.57 15.86
CA ARG A 146 2.20 3.92 15.28
C ARG A 146 2.12 2.42 15.49
N TYR A 147 1.48 1.78 14.52
CA TYR A 147 1.30 0.33 14.49
C TYR A 147 2.51 -0.36 13.84
N PRO A 148 2.87 -1.58 14.27
CA PRO A 148 3.86 -2.40 13.58
C PRO A 148 3.38 -2.82 12.18
N GLU A 149 4.34 -3.16 11.32
CA GLU A 149 4.08 -3.86 10.05
C GLU A 149 3.25 -5.13 10.31
N GLY A 150 2.20 -5.35 9.53
CA GLY A 150 1.32 -6.51 9.67
C GLY A 150 0.19 -6.35 10.70
N TYR A 151 0.03 -5.18 11.32
CA TYR A 151 -1.04 -4.94 12.31
C TYR A 151 -2.45 -5.16 11.74
N GLN A 152 -2.70 -4.75 10.49
CA GLN A 152 -4.01 -4.90 9.86
C GLN A 152 -4.37 -6.37 9.64
N GLU A 153 -3.38 -7.21 9.40
CA GLU A 153 -3.52 -8.64 9.11
C GLU A 153 -3.62 -9.51 10.38
N ALA A 154 -3.45 -8.94 11.57
CA ALA A 154 -3.47 -9.67 12.84
C ALA A 154 -4.73 -10.55 13.05
N PRO A 155 -5.97 -10.12 12.70
CA PRO A 155 -7.15 -10.97 12.81
C PRO A 155 -7.07 -12.23 11.94
N LEU A 156 -6.43 -12.16 10.77
CA LEU A 156 -6.29 -13.31 9.87
C LEU A 156 -5.43 -14.41 10.52
N ALA A 157 -4.33 -14.02 11.18
CA ALA A 157 -3.49 -14.96 11.91
C ALA A 157 -4.24 -15.59 13.10
N TYR A 158 -5.07 -14.80 13.78
CA TYR A 158 -5.92 -15.27 14.87
C TYR A 158 -6.93 -16.32 14.38
N ASP A 159 -7.66 -16.01 13.31
CA ASP A 159 -8.66 -16.90 12.72
C ASP A 159 -8.04 -18.15 12.09
N ALA A 160 -6.82 -18.07 11.56
CA ALA A 160 -6.09 -19.23 11.05
C ALA A 160 -5.86 -20.29 12.15
N VAL A 161 -5.48 -19.86 13.36
CA VAL A 161 -5.28 -20.78 14.50
C VAL A 161 -6.61 -21.41 14.93
N TRP A 162 -7.69 -20.62 15.01
CA TRP A 162 -9.02 -21.13 15.30
C TRP A 162 -9.51 -22.13 14.24
N SER A 163 -9.27 -21.85 12.97
CA SER A 163 -9.67 -22.71 11.85
C SER A 163 -8.96 -24.07 11.86
N VAL A 164 -7.74 -24.15 12.41
CA VAL A 164 -7.01 -25.40 12.59
C VAL A 164 -7.49 -26.18 13.82
N ALA A 165 -7.97 -25.48 14.86
CA ALA A 165 -8.42 -26.09 16.10
C ALA A 165 -9.83 -26.71 16.03
N LEU A 166 -10.66 -26.27 15.08
CA LEU A 166 -12.02 -26.74 14.83
C LEU A 166 -12.05 -27.89 13.82
#